data_AF-A0A0F9DU36-F1
#
_entry.id   AF-A0A0F9DU36-F1
#
_cell.length_a   1.000
_cell.length_b   1.000
_cell.length_c   1.000
_cell.angle_alpha   90.00
_cell.angle_beta   90.00
_cell.angle_gamma   90.00
#
_symmetry.space_group_name_H-M   'P 1'
#
loop_
_entity.id
_entity.type
_entity.pdbx_description
1 polymer ?
#
loop_
_entity_poly.entity_id
_entity_poly.type
_entity_poly.pdbx_seq_one_letter_code
_entity_poly.pdbx_strand_id
1 'polypeptide(L)'
;MKIGHFDLVAIEYRNGFRSSCDFAGIHLWSGERFPTKQEALDYGIKILEKEKARGTKPDRKGKTISEKDLVTKRDILWIRLMELRETDKVPIKYKNDVLMRYVRDMQGREIDDWDKLWKKRRFLGWTRMKQVMEILANKPENTSLLKDIHVTSDPKFMTDFRTRIWPVIRSTCTAMAGHEVLKPKGGLRFFVSGSKSVRVDYTNFLILSGFKKDGKRLIDRQYVDNSLVLQYGLNPKISKDRHPGNIPPIFTDKNSFRYRR
;
A
#
# COMPACT_ATOMS: atom_id res chain seq x y z
N MET A 1 -31.34 15.40 14.32
CA MET A 1 -29.86 15.27 14.37
C MET A 1 -29.46 14.16 13.40
N LYS A 2 -29.10 14.50 12.16
CA LYS A 2 -28.82 13.52 11.08
C LYS A 2 -27.34 13.13 11.13
N ILE A 3 -27.07 11.83 11.26
CA ILE A 3 -25.73 11.23 11.35
C ILE A 3 -25.16 11.12 9.93
N GLY A 4 -23.93 11.61 9.74
CA GLY A 4 -23.25 11.67 8.46
C GLY A 4 -23.00 10.30 7.84
N HIS A 5 -23.46 10.16 6.59
CA HIS A 5 -23.03 9.15 5.64
C HIS A 5 -21.53 9.32 5.40
N PHE A 6 -20.74 8.26 5.58
CA PHE A 6 -19.35 8.23 5.13
C PHE A 6 -19.35 7.80 3.67
N ASP A 7 -18.95 8.70 2.78
CA ASP A 7 -18.66 8.39 1.38
C ASP A 7 -17.44 7.44 1.33
N LEU A 8 -17.73 6.15 1.19
CA LEU A 8 -16.84 5.24 0.49
C LEU A 8 -16.92 5.64 -0.98
N VAL A 9 -16.02 6.51 -1.42
CA VAL A 9 -15.73 6.66 -2.85
C VAL A 9 -15.06 5.35 -3.28
N ALA A 10 -15.88 4.37 -3.63
CA ALA A 10 -15.52 3.47 -4.70
C ALA A 10 -15.25 4.38 -5.90
N ILE A 11 -14.00 4.44 -6.33
CA ILE A 11 -13.72 4.88 -7.70
C ILE A 11 -14.32 3.78 -8.57
N GLU A 12 -15.57 3.94 -8.96
CA GLU A 12 -16.13 3.26 -10.12
C GLU A 12 -15.26 3.66 -11.30
N TYR A 13 -14.33 2.78 -11.66
CA TYR A 13 -13.78 2.77 -13.00
C TYR A 13 -14.92 2.36 -13.93
N ARG A 14 -15.67 3.36 -14.43
CA ARG A 14 -16.54 3.17 -15.60
C ARG A 14 -15.66 2.75 -16.77
N ASN A 15 -15.56 1.44 -16.99
CA ASN A 15 -15.23 0.88 -18.30
C ASN A 15 -16.40 1.16 -19.25
N GLY A 16 -16.51 2.41 -19.69
CA GLY A 16 -17.43 2.85 -20.72
C GLY A 16 -16.70 2.97 -22.05
N PHE A 17 -16.31 1.85 -22.64
CA PHE A 17 -15.92 1.79 -24.06
C PHE A 17 -16.99 1.00 -24.80
N ARG A 18 -18.00 1.71 -25.32
CA ARG A 18 -18.83 1.23 -26.43
C ARG A 18 -18.36 1.97 -27.67
N SER A 19 -17.76 1.25 -28.60
CA SER A 19 -18.13 1.28 -30.02
C SER A 19 -17.13 0.46 -30.81
N SER A 20 -17.69 -0.49 -31.56
CA SER A 20 -17.13 -1.17 -32.72
C SER A 20 -16.28 -0.24 -33.60
N CYS A 21 -15.08 -0.71 -33.95
CA CYS A 21 -14.49 -0.62 -35.28
C CYS A 21 -13.39 -1.69 -35.35
N ASP A 22 -13.52 -2.59 -36.31
CA ASP A 22 -12.49 -3.52 -36.73
C ASP A 22 -11.22 -2.76 -37.13
N PHE A 23 -10.08 -3.15 -36.58
CA PHE A 23 -8.79 -2.90 -37.22
C PHE A 23 -7.87 -4.11 -36.99
N ALA A 24 -7.67 -4.85 -38.07
CA ALA A 24 -6.67 -5.89 -38.18
C ALA A 24 -5.28 -5.29 -38.37
N GLY A 25 -4.28 -5.92 -37.75
CA GLY A 25 -2.89 -5.93 -38.22
C GLY A 25 -2.04 -4.71 -37.88
N ILE A 26 -1.15 -4.87 -36.90
CA ILE A 26 0.32 -4.91 -37.07
C ILE A 26 0.92 -5.21 -35.70
N HIS A 27 1.51 -6.40 -35.58
CA HIS A 27 2.45 -6.76 -34.52
C HIS A 27 3.84 -6.25 -34.90
N LEU A 28 4.54 -5.59 -33.96
CA LEU A 28 5.95 -5.87 -33.61
C LEU A 28 6.47 -4.93 -32.48
N TRP A 29 6.95 -5.56 -31.40
CA TRP A 29 7.88 -5.09 -30.34
C TRP A 29 7.45 -3.94 -29.39
N SER A 30 7.59 -3.98 -28.06
CA SER A 30 7.85 -4.98 -27.00
C SER A 30 7.26 -4.32 -25.73
N GLY A 31 6.36 -4.90 -24.94
CA GLY A 31 6.35 -6.28 -24.48
C GLY A 31 6.49 -6.39 -22.95
N GLU A 32 6.39 -5.30 -22.17
CA GLU A 32 6.26 -5.38 -20.70
C GLU A 32 5.14 -4.46 -20.19
N ARG A 33 4.04 -5.07 -19.73
CA ARG A 33 2.96 -4.39 -19.02
C ARG A 33 3.46 -4.07 -17.61
N PHE A 34 3.29 -2.82 -17.18
CA PHE A 34 3.72 -2.40 -15.86
C PHE A 34 2.80 -2.87 -14.73
N PRO A 35 3.37 -3.04 -13.53
CA PRO A 35 2.71 -3.63 -12.40
C PRO A 35 1.57 -2.75 -11.87
N THR A 36 0.38 -3.34 -11.73
CA THR A 36 -0.74 -2.85 -10.92
C THR A 36 -0.26 -2.45 -9.51
N LYS A 37 -1.08 -1.68 -8.77
CA LYS A 37 -0.82 -1.40 -7.35
C LYS A 37 -0.53 -2.68 -6.54
N GLN A 38 -1.16 -3.79 -6.94
CA GLN A 38 -0.88 -5.10 -6.37
C GLN A 38 0.50 -5.62 -6.76
N GLU A 39 0.93 -5.49 -8.00
CA GLU A 39 2.26 -5.92 -8.42
C GLU A 39 3.38 -4.99 -7.90
N ALA A 40 3.11 -3.72 -7.61
CA ALA A 40 4.02 -2.83 -6.87
C ALA A 40 4.16 -3.24 -5.40
N LEU A 41 3.04 -3.65 -4.78
CA LEU A 41 3.07 -4.35 -3.50
C LEU A 41 3.82 -5.68 -3.61
N ASP A 42 3.62 -6.44 -4.69
CA ASP A 42 4.33 -7.70 -4.94
C ASP A 42 5.81 -7.47 -5.24
N TYR A 43 6.21 -6.31 -5.78
CA TYR A 43 7.61 -5.90 -5.89
C TYR A 43 8.21 -5.60 -4.52
N GLY A 44 7.46 -4.90 -3.65
CA GLY A 44 7.82 -4.76 -2.25
C GLY A 44 7.94 -6.11 -1.54
N ILE A 45 7.06 -7.06 -1.83
CA ILE A 45 7.10 -8.44 -1.31
C ILE A 45 8.29 -9.20 -1.90
N LYS A 46 8.60 -9.06 -3.20
CA LYS A 46 9.79 -9.67 -3.83
C LYS A 46 11.09 -9.15 -3.24
N ILE A 47 11.16 -7.87 -2.86
CA ILE A 47 12.30 -7.33 -2.10
C ILE A 47 12.41 -8.05 -0.75
N LEU A 48 11.30 -8.24 -0.03
CA LEU A 48 11.28 -8.97 1.24
C LEU A 48 11.61 -10.47 1.08
N GLU A 49 11.19 -11.11 -0.02
CA GLU A 49 11.46 -12.52 -0.33
C GLU A 49 12.91 -12.76 -0.76
N LYS A 50 13.48 -11.86 -1.55
CA LYS A 50 14.89 -11.90 -1.94
C LYS A 50 15.81 -11.77 -0.73
N GLU A 51 15.39 -11.03 0.30
CA GLU A 51 16.09 -10.96 1.59
C GLU A 51 15.85 -12.22 2.47
N LYS A 52 14.66 -12.84 2.44
CA LYS A 52 14.41 -14.16 3.07
C LYS A 52 15.32 -15.26 2.52
N ALA A 53 15.57 -15.26 1.20
CA ALA A 53 16.43 -16.24 0.53
C ALA A 53 17.91 -16.14 0.94
N ARG A 54 18.35 -15.02 1.54
CA ARG A 54 19.74 -14.80 1.99
C ARG A 54 20.09 -15.45 3.34
N GLY A 55 19.24 -16.34 3.87
CA GLY A 55 19.62 -17.33 4.87
C GLY A 55 20.43 -16.78 6.05
N THR A 56 19.89 -15.83 6.81
CA THR A 56 20.55 -15.40 8.05
C THR A 56 20.29 -16.42 9.15
N LYS A 57 21.33 -17.22 9.48
CA LYS A 57 21.32 -18.08 10.67
C LYS A 57 20.95 -17.25 11.92
N PRO A 58 20.12 -17.77 12.83
CA PRO A 58 19.75 -17.07 14.05
C PRO A 58 20.97 -16.96 14.97
N ASP A 59 21.46 -15.74 15.19
CA ASP A 59 22.43 -15.45 16.22
C ASP A 59 21.77 -15.57 17.61
N ARG A 60 22.43 -16.26 18.55
CA ARG A 60 21.87 -16.74 19.82
C ARG A 60 21.78 -15.67 20.92
N LYS A 61 22.22 -14.43 20.68
CA LYS A 61 22.21 -13.34 21.66
C LYS A 61 21.14 -12.31 21.32
N GLY A 62 20.20 -12.09 22.25
CA GLY A 62 19.17 -11.02 22.30
C GLY A 62 19.08 -10.13 21.06
N LYS A 63 18.51 -10.67 19.98
CA LYS A 63 18.69 -10.15 18.62
C LYS A 63 18.01 -8.77 18.46
N THR A 64 18.81 -7.71 18.44
CA THR A 64 18.42 -6.39 17.96
C THR A 64 17.88 -6.53 16.53
N ILE A 65 16.76 -5.88 16.24
CA ILE A 65 16.18 -5.85 14.88
C ILE A 65 17.26 -5.34 13.92
N SER A 66 17.63 -6.13 12.92
CA SER A 66 18.65 -5.71 11.97
C SER A 66 18.08 -4.67 11.03
N GLU A 67 18.77 -3.54 10.86
CA GLU A 67 18.34 -2.46 9.96
C GLU A 67 18.16 -2.93 8.49
N LYS A 68 18.77 -4.05 8.10
CA LYS A 68 18.58 -4.67 6.78
C LYS A 68 17.24 -5.41 6.63
N ASP A 69 16.64 -5.83 7.74
CA ASP A 69 15.35 -6.53 7.75
C ASP A 69 14.17 -5.53 7.64
N LEU A 70 14.45 -4.23 7.73
CA LEU A 70 13.47 -3.15 7.72
C LEU A 70 13.48 -2.41 6.39
N VAL A 71 12.31 -1.94 5.95
CA VAL A 71 12.20 -1.09 4.76
C VAL A 71 13.13 0.12 4.85
N THR A 72 13.76 0.51 3.73
CA THR A 72 14.68 1.64 3.71
C THR A 72 13.91 2.98 3.76
N LYS A 73 14.63 4.09 4.01
CA LYS A 73 14.03 5.44 3.92
C LYS A 73 13.48 5.73 2.52
N ARG A 74 14.14 5.20 1.48
CA ARG A 74 13.69 5.34 0.08
C ARG A 74 12.38 4.60 -0.14
N ASP A 75 12.27 3.37 0.38
CA ASP A 75 11.05 2.57 0.26
C ASP A 75 9.88 3.24 0.96
N ILE A 76 10.10 3.88 2.12
CA ILE A 76 9.06 4.65 2.80
C ILE A 76 8.52 5.77 1.91
N LEU A 77 9.39 6.55 1.25
CA LEU A 77 8.95 7.59 0.33
C LEU A 77 8.12 7.02 -0.83
N TRP A 78 8.53 5.85 -1.34
CA TRP A 78 7.81 5.15 -2.41
C TRP A 78 6.44 4.66 -1.96
N ILE A 79 6.35 4.00 -0.80
CA ILE A 79 5.09 3.51 -0.23
C ILE A 79 4.14 4.69 0.01
N ARG A 80 4.64 5.80 0.54
CA ARG A 80 3.83 7.01 0.73
C ARG A 80 3.26 7.55 -0.57
N LEU A 81 4.05 7.56 -1.65
CA LEU A 81 3.60 8.01 -2.96
C LEU A 81 2.54 7.05 -3.55
N MET A 82 2.77 5.74 -3.44
CA MET A 82 1.87 4.73 -4.00
C MET A 82 0.56 4.54 -3.23
N GLU A 83 0.55 4.90 -1.95
CA GLU A 83 -0.64 4.86 -1.09
C GLU A 83 -1.27 6.25 -0.89
N LEU A 84 -0.78 7.27 -1.60
CA LEU A 84 -1.29 8.62 -1.56
C LEU A 84 -2.72 8.69 -2.12
N ARG A 85 -3.58 9.47 -1.48
CA ARG A 85 -4.95 9.75 -1.93
C ARG A 85 -5.10 11.23 -2.22
N GLU A 86 -6.01 11.58 -3.13
CA GLU A 86 -6.26 12.99 -3.48
C GLU A 86 -6.71 13.83 -2.27
N THR A 87 -7.41 13.20 -1.32
CA THR A 87 -7.86 13.84 -0.08
C THR A 87 -6.76 14.05 0.96
N ASP A 88 -5.57 13.48 0.77
CA ASP A 88 -4.48 13.61 1.73
C ASP A 88 -3.94 15.05 1.78
N LYS A 89 -3.67 15.54 3.00
CA LYS A 89 -3.09 16.87 3.22
C LYS A 89 -1.63 16.71 3.66
N VAL A 90 -0.75 16.43 2.71
CA VAL A 90 0.68 16.16 2.98
C VAL A 90 1.61 17.04 2.14
N PRO A 91 2.73 17.52 2.71
CA PRO A 91 3.78 18.19 1.94
C PRO A 91 4.42 17.26 0.90
N ILE A 92 4.49 17.77 -0.32
CA ILE A 92 5.14 17.14 -1.48
C ILE A 92 6.34 18.01 -1.87
N LYS A 93 7.51 17.38 -2.03
CA LYS A 93 8.73 18.00 -2.56
C LYS A 93 9.09 17.37 -3.90
N TYR A 94 9.44 18.20 -4.86
CA TYR A 94 9.94 17.78 -6.17
C TYR A 94 11.45 17.90 -6.21
N LYS A 95 12.11 16.99 -6.93
CA LYS A 95 13.55 17.01 -7.17
C LYS A 95 13.85 16.90 -8.67
N ASN A 96 15.05 17.30 -9.06
CA ASN A 96 15.60 17.08 -10.40
C ASN A 96 14.63 17.51 -11.52
N ASP A 97 13.96 18.65 -11.34
CA ASP A 97 12.98 19.20 -12.29
C ASP A 97 11.94 18.19 -12.81
N VAL A 98 11.46 17.31 -11.93
CA VAL A 98 10.52 16.23 -12.30
C VAL A 98 9.28 16.74 -13.05
N LEU A 99 8.77 17.93 -12.71
CA LEU A 99 7.63 18.52 -13.42
C LEU A 99 7.96 18.84 -14.88
N MET A 100 9.14 19.38 -15.13
CA MET A 100 9.57 19.74 -16.49
C MET A 100 9.93 18.51 -17.31
N ARG A 101 10.54 17.49 -16.68
CA ARG A 101 10.76 16.19 -17.31
C ARG A 101 9.43 15.53 -17.66
N TYR A 102 8.46 15.53 -16.74
CA TYR A 102 7.12 15.02 -17.01
C TYR A 102 6.45 15.74 -18.19
N VAL A 103 6.48 17.09 -18.22
CA VAL A 103 5.93 17.86 -19.35
C VAL A 103 6.60 17.46 -20.66
N ARG A 104 7.93 17.34 -20.69
CA ARG A 104 8.68 16.91 -21.88
C ARG A 104 8.28 15.50 -22.32
N ASP A 105 8.10 14.58 -21.37
CA ASP A 105 7.67 13.20 -21.61
C ASP A 105 6.21 13.09 -22.10
N MET A 106 5.42 14.15 -21.95
CA MET A 106 4.03 14.22 -22.44
C MET A 106 3.91 14.93 -23.79
N GLN A 107 4.89 15.77 -24.18
CA GLN A 107 4.92 16.40 -25.50
C GLN A 107 5.04 15.36 -26.61
N GLY A 108 4.43 15.63 -27.77
CA GLY A 108 4.35 14.71 -28.91
C GLY A 108 3.37 13.55 -28.73
N ARG A 109 2.67 13.45 -27.58
CA ARG A 109 1.46 12.64 -27.48
C ARG A 109 0.31 13.47 -28.03
N GLU A 110 -0.30 13.05 -29.14
CA GLU A 110 -1.47 13.73 -29.72
C GLU A 110 -2.65 13.83 -28.73
N ILE A 111 -2.63 12.99 -27.70
CA ILE A 111 -3.63 12.92 -26.64
C ILE A 111 -3.39 14.05 -25.62
N ASP A 112 -4.43 14.83 -25.32
CA ASP A 112 -4.53 15.84 -24.26
C ASP A 112 -3.81 17.18 -24.44
N ASP A 113 -3.51 17.59 -25.69
CA ASP A 113 -3.03 18.93 -26.03
C ASP A 113 -1.72 19.34 -25.30
N TRP A 114 -0.85 18.38 -24.96
CA TRP A 114 0.40 18.67 -24.24
C TRP A 114 1.41 19.51 -25.02
N ASP A 115 1.29 19.54 -26.35
CA ASP A 115 2.05 20.44 -27.21
C ASP A 115 1.59 21.90 -27.11
N LYS A 116 0.40 22.15 -26.57
CA LYS A 116 -0.12 23.51 -26.39
C LYS A 116 0.46 24.15 -25.13
N LEU A 117 0.98 25.38 -25.29
CA LEU A 117 1.57 26.16 -24.19
C LEU A 117 0.61 26.36 -22.99
N TRP A 118 -0.70 26.49 -23.25
CA TRP A 118 -1.69 26.69 -22.20
C TRP A 118 -1.84 25.46 -21.29
N LYS A 119 -1.72 24.24 -21.82
CA LYS A 119 -1.83 22.99 -21.05
C LYS A 119 -0.65 22.86 -20.08
N LYS A 120 0.57 23.09 -20.57
CA LYS A 120 1.78 23.18 -19.74
C LYS A 120 1.63 24.21 -18.63
N ARG A 121 1.22 25.44 -18.96
CA ARG A 121 1.01 26.52 -17.96
C ARG A 121 -0.03 26.10 -16.92
N ARG A 122 -1.14 25.50 -17.36
CA ARG A 122 -2.21 25.02 -16.49
C ARG A 122 -1.74 23.95 -15.52
N PHE A 123 -1.01 22.93 -16.01
CA PHE A 123 -0.44 21.87 -15.17
C PHE A 123 0.52 22.44 -14.11
N LEU A 124 1.44 23.32 -14.52
CA LEU A 124 2.41 23.92 -13.59
C LEU A 124 1.73 24.82 -12.55
N GLY A 125 0.56 25.39 -12.85
CA GLY A 125 -0.26 26.16 -11.92
C GLY A 125 -1.17 25.33 -11.01
N TRP A 126 -1.24 24.01 -11.17
CA TRP A 126 -2.03 23.15 -10.28
C TRP A 126 -1.41 23.03 -8.89
N THR A 127 -2.24 22.60 -7.93
CA THR A 127 -1.74 22.19 -6.62
C THR A 127 -0.79 21.00 -6.76
N ARG A 128 0.19 20.89 -5.86
CA ARG A 128 1.15 19.77 -5.91
C ARG A 128 0.46 18.41 -5.86
N MET A 129 -0.61 18.29 -5.06
CA MET A 129 -1.39 17.05 -5.01
C MET A 129 -1.96 16.70 -6.39
N LYS A 130 -2.61 17.66 -7.05
CA LYS A 130 -3.20 17.44 -8.37
C LYS A 130 -2.14 17.13 -9.43
N GLN A 131 -0.97 17.78 -9.38
CA GLN A 131 0.17 17.46 -10.24
C GLN A 131 0.65 16.03 -10.04
N VAL A 132 0.82 15.58 -8.79
CA VAL A 132 1.25 14.20 -8.50
C VAL A 132 0.22 13.19 -8.97
N MET A 133 -1.07 13.43 -8.74
CA MET A 133 -2.14 12.55 -9.20
C MET A 133 -2.18 12.45 -10.73
N GLU A 134 -1.98 13.57 -11.44
CA GLU A 134 -1.83 13.57 -12.90
C GLU A 134 -0.64 12.73 -13.36
N ILE A 135 0.53 12.89 -12.73
CA ILE A 135 1.73 12.11 -13.06
C ILE A 135 1.49 10.61 -12.81
N LEU A 136 0.89 10.27 -11.67
CA LEU A 136 0.58 8.88 -11.30
C LEU A 136 -0.46 8.25 -12.24
N ALA A 137 -1.43 9.01 -12.73
CA ALA A 137 -2.44 8.53 -13.66
C ALA A 137 -1.87 8.30 -15.06
N ASN A 138 -1.00 9.20 -15.54
CA ASN A 138 -0.51 9.20 -16.92
C ASN A 138 0.84 8.50 -17.13
N LYS A 139 1.64 8.38 -16.06
CA LYS A 139 2.99 7.77 -16.07
C LYS A 139 3.23 6.90 -14.82
N PRO A 140 2.31 6.00 -14.42
CA PRO A 140 2.51 5.12 -13.26
C PRO A 140 3.79 4.27 -13.36
N GLU A 141 4.25 4.00 -14.58
CA GLU A 141 5.42 3.19 -14.89
C GLU A 141 6.76 3.92 -14.81
N ASN A 142 6.75 5.26 -14.88
CA ASN A 142 7.97 6.03 -15.03
C ASN A 142 8.68 6.21 -13.68
N THR A 143 9.37 5.16 -13.24
CA THR A 143 10.11 5.14 -11.97
C THR A 143 11.16 6.26 -11.87
N SER A 144 11.69 6.74 -13.00
CA SER A 144 12.64 7.85 -13.03
C SER A 144 12.02 9.19 -12.67
N LEU A 145 10.75 9.43 -13.03
CA LEU A 145 9.98 10.57 -12.54
C LEU A 145 9.57 10.35 -11.08
N LEU A 146 8.94 9.21 -10.79
CA LEU A 146 8.32 8.95 -9.49
C LEU A 146 9.34 8.97 -8.33
N LYS A 147 10.58 8.52 -8.54
CA LYS A 147 11.64 8.56 -7.50
C LYS A 147 11.99 9.97 -7.03
N ASP A 148 11.65 10.98 -7.82
CA ASP A 148 11.94 12.39 -7.58
C ASP A 148 10.74 13.17 -7.03
N ILE A 149 9.64 12.48 -6.72
CA ILE A 149 8.45 13.01 -6.04
C ILE A 149 8.47 12.50 -4.59
N HIS A 150 8.74 13.38 -3.64
CA HIS A 150 8.93 13.02 -2.24
C HIS A 150 7.75 13.48 -1.39
N VAL A 151 6.95 12.52 -0.91
CA VAL A 151 5.91 12.76 0.10
C VAL A 151 6.56 12.73 1.49
N THR A 152 6.78 13.91 2.08
CA THR A 152 7.69 14.03 3.23
C THR A 152 7.07 13.71 4.58
N SER A 153 5.75 13.73 4.70
CA SER A 153 5.01 13.29 5.89
C SER A 153 4.20 12.04 5.63
N ASP A 154 3.64 11.44 6.68
CA ASP A 154 2.77 10.28 6.55
C ASP A 154 1.38 10.68 6.00
N PRO A 155 0.91 10.04 4.91
CA PRO A 155 -0.46 10.19 4.46
C PRO A 155 -1.44 9.51 5.42
N LYS A 156 -2.75 9.75 5.22
CA LYS A 156 -3.79 9.31 6.15
C LYS A 156 -3.77 7.80 6.41
N PHE A 157 -3.49 6.98 5.39
CA PHE A 157 -3.47 5.52 5.55
C PHE A 157 -2.51 5.05 6.65
N MET A 158 -1.34 5.69 6.75
CA MET A 158 -0.31 5.29 7.70
C MET A 158 -0.64 5.78 9.12
N THR A 159 -1.27 6.96 9.22
CA THR A 159 -1.82 7.47 10.49
C THR A 159 -2.92 6.55 11.01
N ASP A 160 -3.86 6.13 10.15
CA ASP A 160 -4.92 5.20 10.51
C ASP A 160 -4.34 3.83 10.90
N PHE A 161 -3.34 3.34 10.16
CA PHE A 161 -2.64 2.11 10.51
C PHE A 161 -2.06 2.16 11.92
N ARG A 162 -1.27 3.19 12.25
CA ARG A 162 -0.61 3.27 13.57
C ARG A 162 -1.58 3.45 14.73
N THR A 163 -2.65 4.20 14.51
CA THR A 163 -3.56 4.59 15.59
C THR A 163 -4.71 3.61 15.80
N ARG A 164 -5.09 2.84 14.77
CA ARG A 164 -6.27 1.97 14.81
C ARG A 164 -5.92 0.50 14.60
N ILE A 165 -5.14 0.19 13.57
CA ILE A 165 -4.90 -1.20 13.16
C ILE A 165 -3.78 -1.82 13.99
N TRP A 166 -2.63 -1.17 14.04
CA TRP A 166 -1.43 -1.71 14.68
C TRP A 166 -1.60 -2.03 16.17
N PRO A 167 -2.26 -1.19 17.00
CA PRO A 167 -2.47 -1.53 18.41
C PRO A 167 -3.26 -2.82 18.60
N VAL A 168 -4.26 -3.07 17.74
CA VAL A 168 -5.08 -4.29 17.77
C VAL A 168 -4.26 -5.51 17.36
N ILE A 169 -3.48 -5.40 16.27
CA ILE A 169 -2.59 -6.48 15.83
C ILE A 169 -1.53 -6.79 16.90
N ARG A 170 -0.92 -5.76 17.48
CA ARG A 170 0.13 -5.91 18.48
C ARG A 170 -0.40 -6.58 19.75
N SER A 171 -1.56 -6.18 20.25
CA SER A 171 -2.09 -6.78 21.48
C SER A 171 -2.50 -8.25 21.29
N THR A 172 -2.97 -8.63 20.10
CA THR A 172 -3.62 -9.93 19.89
C THR A 172 -2.73 -10.94 19.15
N CYS A 173 -2.02 -10.49 18.12
CA CYS A 173 -1.26 -11.37 17.24
C CYS A 173 0.22 -11.44 17.64
N THR A 174 0.83 -10.35 18.10
CA THR A 174 2.25 -10.40 18.51
C THR A 174 2.39 -10.99 19.91
N ALA A 175 1.70 -10.41 20.91
CA ALA A 175 1.88 -10.81 22.30
C ALA A 175 1.32 -12.20 22.64
N MET A 176 0.11 -12.54 22.15
CA MET A 176 -0.57 -13.78 22.54
C MET A 176 -0.29 -14.95 21.59
N ALA A 177 -0.35 -14.69 20.28
CA ALA A 177 -0.17 -15.75 19.28
C ALA A 177 1.30 -16.05 18.94
N GLY A 178 2.22 -15.21 19.41
CA GLY A 178 3.66 -15.44 19.29
C GLY A 178 4.22 -15.10 17.91
N HIS A 179 3.58 -14.27 17.09
CA HIS A 179 4.13 -13.84 15.79
C HIS A 179 5.29 -12.83 15.89
N GLU A 180 5.99 -12.82 17.02
CA GLU A 180 7.17 -11.97 17.21
C GLU A 180 8.39 -12.52 16.47
N VAL A 181 9.34 -11.62 16.22
CA VAL A 181 10.62 -11.92 15.56
C VAL A 181 11.28 -13.22 16.02
N LEU A 182 11.21 -13.50 17.32
CA LEU A 182 11.92 -14.60 17.95
C LEU A 182 11.18 -15.93 17.88
N LYS A 183 9.89 -15.94 17.54
CA LYS A 183 9.04 -17.16 17.53
C LYS A 183 8.06 -17.21 16.35
N PRO A 184 8.49 -16.99 15.10
CA PRO A 184 7.57 -16.89 13.96
C PRO A 184 6.71 -18.16 13.86
N LYS A 185 5.39 -18.01 13.98
CA LYS A 185 4.41 -19.08 13.73
C LYS A 185 3.71 -18.85 12.39
N GLY A 186 3.42 -19.92 11.66
CA GLY A 186 2.65 -19.84 10.42
C GLY A 186 3.25 -18.93 9.34
N GLY A 187 4.58 -18.74 9.33
CA GLY A 187 5.27 -17.91 8.34
C GLY A 187 5.09 -16.39 8.50
N LEU A 188 4.36 -15.93 9.52
CA LEU A 188 4.12 -14.53 9.82
C LEU A 188 5.01 -14.06 10.97
N ARG A 189 5.73 -12.95 10.74
CA ARG A 189 6.67 -12.35 11.67
C ARG A 189 6.47 -10.84 11.71
N PHE A 190 6.29 -10.29 12.90
CA PHE A 190 6.18 -8.86 13.15
C PHE A 190 7.39 -8.33 13.91
N PHE A 191 7.71 -7.07 13.64
CA PHE A 191 8.76 -6.33 14.33
C PHE A 191 8.13 -5.49 15.44
N VAL A 192 8.59 -5.69 16.68
CA VAL A 192 8.16 -4.88 17.83
C VAL A 192 9.36 -4.08 18.31
N SER A 193 9.23 -2.76 18.39
CA SER A 193 10.24 -1.86 18.94
C SER A 193 9.74 -1.23 20.23
N GLY A 194 10.63 -1.05 21.21
CA GLY A 194 10.34 -0.30 22.44
C GLY A 194 10.17 1.20 22.21
N SER A 195 10.68 1.72 21.09
CA SER A 195 10.56 3.12 20.67
C SER A 195 9.78 3.26 19.36
N LYS A 196 9.19 4.44 19.12
CA LYS A 196 8.49 4.77 17.86
C LYS A 196 9.49 4.76 16.70
N SER A 197 9.45 3.73 15.86
CA SER A 197 10.30 3.59 14.68
C SER A 197 9.45 3.56 13.41
N VAL A 198 9.57 4.61 12.58
CA VAL A 198 8.84 4.71 11.31
C VAL A 198 9.17 3.52 10.40
N ARG A 199 10.42 3.06 10.37
CA ARG A 199 10.83 1.91 9.56
C ARG A 199 10.13 0.63 9.99
N VAL A 200 10.00 0.41 11.30
CA VAL A 200 9.27 -0.74 11.85
C VAL A 200 7.79 -0.67 11.45
N ASP A 201 7.15 0.49 11.59
CA ASP A 201 5.73 0.65 11.27
C ASP A 201 5.44 0.34 9.79
N TYR A 202 6.24 0.89 8.86
CA TYR A 202 6.06 0.63 7.42
C TYR A 202 6.40 -0.82 7.06
N THR A 203 7.39 -1.43 7.72
CA THR A 203 7.72 -2.84 7.50
C THR A 203 6.54 -3.73 7.92
N ASN A 204 5.97 -3.49 9.11
CA ASN A 204 4.78 -4.21 9.59
C ASN A 204 3.56 -3.97 8.72
N PHE A 205 3.36 -2.74 8.21
CA PHE A 205 2.31 -2.43 7.26
C PHE A 205 2.41 -3.25 5.98
N LEU A 206 3.61 -3.38 5.40
CA LEU A 206 3.84 -4.21 4.22
C LEU A 206 3.62 -5.69 4.49
N ILE A 207 4.13 -6.19 5.63
CA ILE A 207 3.90 -7.58 6.05
C ILE A 207 2.39 -7.86 6.10
N LEU A 208 1.61 -6.99 6.76
CA LEU A 208 0.16 -7.16 6.87
C LEU A 208 -0.56 -7.08 5.52
N SER A 209 -0.16 -6.14 4.66
CA SER A 209 -0.80 -5.93 3.35
C SER A 209 -0.48 -7.04 2.36
N GLY A 210 0.71 -7.64 2.46
CA GLY A 210 1.20 -8.67 1.54
C GLY A 210 0.92 -10.10 2.00
N PHE A 211 0.72 -10.33 3.30
CA PHE A 211 0.58 -11.70 3.81
C PHE A 211 -0.69 -12.38 3.29
N LYS A 212 -0.50 -13.60 2.80
CA LYS A 212 -1.57 -14.50 2.39
C LYS A 212 -1.41 -15.85 3.07
N LYS A 213 -2.52 -16.49 3.37
CA LYS A 213 -2.60 -17.86 3.85
C LYS A 213 -3.75 -18.56 3.14
N ASP A 214 -3.48 -19.71 2.54
CA ASP A 214 -4.48 -20.53 1.83
C ASP A 214 -5.26 -19.71 0.78
N GLY A 215 -4.54 -18.86 0.03
CA GLY A 215 -5.11 -17.95 -0.97
C GLY A 215 -5.81 -16.70 -0.41
N LYS A 216 -6.06 -16.63 0.91
CA LYS A 216 -6.74 -15.51 1.57
C LYS A 216 -5.76 -14.47 2.09
N ARG A 217 -6.12 -13.19 1.98
CA ARG A 217 -5.28 -12.07 2.44
C ARG A 217 -5.52 -11.79 3.92
N LEU A 218 -4.46 -11.41 4.62
CA LEU A 218 -4.58 -10.95 5.99
C LEU A 218 -5.39 -9.66 6.09
N ILE A 219 -5.09 -8.72 5.18
CA ILE A 219 -5.89 -7.52 4.92
C ILE A 219 -6.35 -7.58 3.46
N ASP A 220 -7.63 -7.86 3.26
CA ASP A 220 -8.29 -7.78 1.95
C ASP A 220 -9.00 -6.44 1.83
N ARG A 221 -8.47 -5.55 0.98
CA ARG A 221 -9.03 -4.20 0.79
C ARG A 221 -10.20 -4.19 -0.19
N GLN A 222 -10.37 -5.23 -1.00
CA GLN A 222 -11.48 -5.35 -1.96
C GLN A 222 -12.68 -5.99 -1.28
N TYR A 223 -12.44 -6.98 -0.42
CA TYR A 223 -13.47 -7.68 0.33
C TYR A 223 -13.13 -7.64 1.82
N VAL A 224 -13.38 -6.50 2.46
CA VAL A 224 -12.98 -6.22 3.85
C VAL A 224 -13.41 -7.35 4.79
N ASP A 225 -14.65 -7.80 4.69
CA ASP A 225 -15.20 -8.88 5.51
C ASP A 225 -14.45 -10.22 5.34
N ASN A 226 -13.78 -10.46 4.22
CA ASN A 226 -12.99 -11.67 3.98
C ASN A 226 -11.54 -11.57 4.48
N SER A 227 -11.14 -10.41 5.01
CA SER A 227 -9.81 -10.23 5.61
C SER A 227 -9.62 -11.21 6.77
N LEU A 228 -8.54 -12.01 6.73
CA LEU A 228 -8.27 -12.97 7.82
C LEU A 228 -8.13 -12.27 9.17
N VAL A 229 -7.63 -11.03 9.23
CA VAL A 229 -7.52 -10.29 10.50
C VAL A 229 -8.89 -10.10 11.17
N LEU A 230 -9.93 -9.82 10.38
CA LEU A 230 -11.28 -9.64 10.90
C LEU A 230 -11.89 -10.99 11.28
N GLN A 231 -11.70 -12.00 10.44
CA GLN A 231 -12.20 -13.35 10.73
C GLN A 231 -11.56 -13.95 11.98
N TYR A 232 -10.26 -13.76 12.18
CA TYR A 232 -9.52 -14.22 13.34
C TYR A 232 -9.85 -13.44 14.62
N GLY A 233 -10.27 -12.17 14.49
CA GLY A 233 -10.72 -11.37 15.62
C GLY A 233 -12.17 -11.63 16.04
N LEU A 234 -12.97 -12.34 15.24
CA LEU A 234 -14.34 -12.71 15.58
C LEU A 234 -14.40 -13.93 16.52
N ASN A 235 -15.54 -14.12 17.17
CA ASN A 235 -15.80 -15.36 17.89
C ASN A 235 -15.72 -16.57 16.93
N PRO A 236 -14.99 -17.66 17.26
CA PRO A 236 -14.85 -18.83 16.40
C PRO A 236 -16.16 -19.51 15.98
N LYS A 237 -17.25 -19.26 16.71
CA LYS A 237 -18.60 -19.77 16.37
C LYS A 237 -19.23 -19.07 15.17
N ILE A 238 -18.83 -17.82 14.89
CA ILE A 238 -19.41 -16.98 13.82
C ILE A 238 -18.40 -16.60 12.75
N SER A 239 -17.11 -16.86 12.97
CA SER A 239 -16.07 -16.63 11.96
C SER A 239 -16.15 -17.68 10.86
N LYS A 240 -15.96 -17.25 9.61
CA LYS A 240 -15.81 -18.15 8.47
C LYS A 240 -14.44 -18.83 8.50
N ASP A 241 -13.43 -18.08 8.93
CA ASP A 241 -12.05 -18.54 9.05
C ASP A 241 -11.61 -18.46 10.51
N ARG A 242 -11.22 -19.60 11.08
CA ARG A 242 -10.74 -19.67 12.45
C ARG A 242 -9.24 -19.44 12.51
N HIS A 243 -8.80 -18.69 13.51
CA HIS A 243 -7.38 -18.55 13.77
C HIS A 243 -6.80 -19.93 14.16
N PRO A 244 -5.63 -20.34 13.65
CA PRO A 244 -5.03 -21.65 13.93
C PRO A 244 -4.60 -21.83 15.40
N GLY A 245 -4.39 -20.73 16.12
CA GLY A 245 -4.16 -20.71 17.57
C GLY A 245 -5.34 -20.13 18.34
N ASN A 246 -5.38 -20.37 19.65
CA ASN A 246 -6.40 -19.82 20.52
C ASN A 246 -6.14 -18.33 20.80
N ILE A 247 -6.85 -17.44 20.10
CA ILE A 247 -6.84 -15.99 20.35
C ILE A 247 -8.21 -15.59 20.90
N PRO A 248 -8.28 -14.79 21.98
CA PRO A 248 -9.54 -14.24 22.45
C PRO A 248 -10.22 -13.40 21.36
N PRO A 249 -11.55 -13.46 21.21
CA PRO A 249 -12.25 -12.62 20.26
C PRO A 249 -12.05 -11.14 20.62
N ILE A 250 -11.67 -10.36 19.61
CA ILE A 250 -11.51 -8.90 19.67
C ILE A 250 -12.87 -8.23 19.42
N PHE A 251 -13.68 -8.86 18.57
CA PHE A 251 -14.98 -8.40 18.14
C PHE A 251 -16.04 -9.36 18.66
N THR A 252 -17.03 -8.82 19.37
CA THR A 252 -18.17 -9.59 19.86
C THR A 252 -18.96 -10.21 18.70
N ASP A 253 -19.20 -9.39 17.67
CA ASP A 253 -19.91 -9.74 16.45
C ASP A 253 -19.56 -8.76 15.31
N LYS A 254 -20.09 -9.02 14.12
CA LYS A 254 -19.90 -8.18 12.92
C LYS A 254 -20.61 -6.82 13.01
N ASN A 255 -21.60 -6.69 13.88
CA ASN A 255 -22.33 -5.47 14.09
C ASN A 255 -21.62 -4.52 15.07
N SER A 256 -20.64 -5.02 15.83
CA SER A 256 -19.91 -4.24 16.81
C SER A 256 -19.21 -3.04 16.16
N PHE A 257 -19.21 -1.91 16.88
CA PHE A 257 -18.61 -0.67 16.40
C PHE A 257 -17.12 -0.81 16.07
N ARG A 258 -16.41 -1.69 16.77
CA ARG A 258 -14.98 -1.98 16.54
C ARG A 258 -14.74 -2.79 15.27
N TYR A 259 -15.73 -3.56 14.80
CA TYR A 259 -15.62 -4.36 13.58
C TYR A 259 -15.78 -3.52 12.31
N ARG A 260 -16.64 -2.50 12.34
CA ARG A 260 -16.98 -1.67 11.16
C ARG A 260 -16.05 -0.47 10.91
N ARG A 261 -15.05 -0.25 11.76
CA ARG A 261 -14.19 0.95 11.76
C ARG A 261 -12.78 0.67 11.29
#